data_AF-X1F2R6-F1
#
_entry.id   AF-X1F2R6-F1
#
_cell.length_a   1.000
_cell.length_b   1.000
_cell.length_c   1.000
_cell.angle_alpha   90.00
_cell.angle_beta   90.00
_cell.angle_gamma   90.00
#
_symmetry.space_group_name_H-M   'P 1'
#
loop_
_entity.id
_entity.type
_entity.pdbx_description
1 polymer ?
#
loop_
_entity_poly.entity_id
_entity_poly.type
_entity_poly.pdbx_seq_one_letter_code
_entity_poly.pdbx_strand_id
1 'polypeptide(L)'
;MTLVAAEEQTYQNITIDTANYMIEHENKYPNLVILDVRDTIEYNLGHLYDSILIPLNDLEARIGELEDCKTSEIIIYCKSGYRSQQGSEILGEYGFTKVYNMIGGILAWIDADYPIWTISHHITVNEITDEKFELLIEPQLLYYTGCFSCNECNENQECPIENESISVTSEVLEQGENYTKTIMYYEFNGTVYESIHTRTILWSYDKFTSNYNKSAYFISSEIASENGYWQYYQLEYVIYHKNYNLTIYTYLEPLNSETYNSSFTSVIYTPTNRKVINSMEFVQFNMSVILSQQYDILAKVTEEMAKIYKNSDDQDIMELYYGYTNMGEGIKSLSELVKEQLGEYNFQILESYATLMDWP
;
A
#
# COMPACT_ATOMS: atom_id res chain seq x y z
N MET A 1 40.93 44.06 -3.12
CA MET A 1 40.76 42.78 -2.42
C MET A 1 39.44 42.89 -1.67
N THR A 2 38.35 42.51 -2.32
CA THR A 2 37.01 42.57 -1.73
C THR A 2 36.88 41.31 -0.88
N LEU A 3 36.82 41.49 0.44
CA LEU A 3 36.46 40.41 1.36
C LEU A 3 35.01 40.03 1.05
N VAL A 4 34.82 38.85 0.44
CA VAL A 4 33.54 38.17 0.45
C VAL A 4 33.36 37.68 1.88
N ALA A 5 32.44 38.29 2.62
CA ALA A 5 32.03 37.75 3.91
C ALA A 5 31.47 36.35 3.65
N ALA A 6 31.92 35.35 4.41
CA ALA A 6 31.26 34.05 4.43
C ALA A 6 29.83 34.29 4.95
N GLU A 7 28.81 33.85 4.21
CA GLU A 7 27.44 33.84 4.69
C GLU A 7 27.39 33.05 6.01
N GLU A 8 26.94 33.72 7.06
CA GLU A 8 26.80 33.12 8.37
C GLU A 8 25.60 32.16 8.30
N GLN A 9 25.87 30.87 8.49
CA GLN A 9 24.87 29.82 8.35
C GLN A 9 23.70 30.06 9.32
N THR A 10 22.50 30.27 8.77
CA THR A 10 21.28 30.67 9.50
C THR A 10 20.55 29.50 10.18
N TYR A 11 21.07 28.29 10.01
CA TYR A 11 20.49 27.05 10.53
C TYR A 11 21.56 26.13 11.12
N GLN A 12 21.14 25.14 11.90
CA GLN A 12 21.99 24.11 12.47
C GLN A 12 21.68 22.75 11.84
N ASN A 13 22.70 22.00 11.47
CA ASN A 13 22.52 20.61 11.09
C ASN A 13 22.44 19.74 12.34
N ILE A 14 21.42 18.87 12.43
CA ILE A 14 21.25 17.91 13.51
C ILE A 14 21.18 16.48 12.99
N THR A 15 21.59 15.52 13.82
CA THR A 15 21.42 14.09 13.53
C THR A 15 19.97 13.66 13.75
N ILE A 16 19.55 12.56 13.13
CA ILE A 16 18.25 11.93 13.39
C ILE A 16 18.03 11.63 14.88
N ASP A 17 19.06 11.19 15.62
CA ASP A 17 18.96 10.92 17.05
C ASP A 17 18.65 12.19 17.86
N THR A 18 19.24 13.32 17.44
CA THR A 18 18.98 14.61 18.07
C THR A 18 17.57 15.09 17.74
N ALA A 19 17.12 14.91 16.49
CA ALA A 19 15.75 15.22 16.09
C ALA A 19 14.74 14.38 16.89
N ASN A 20 14.95 13.07 16.99
CA ASN A 20 14.09 12.17 17.77
C ASN A 20 14.07 12.55 19.26
N TYR A 21 15.24 12.85 19.84
CA TYR A 21 15.30 13.35 21.22
C TYR A 21 14.47 14.63 21.41
N MET A 22 14.53 15.58 20.47
CA MET A 22 13.73 16.81 20.56
C MET A 22 12.22 16.52 20.50
N ILE A 23 11.80 15.61 19.61
CA ILE A 23 10.41 15.21 19.42
C ILE A 23 9.86 14.49 20.65
N GLU A 24 10.60 13.54 21.23
CA GLU A 24 10.16 12.78 22.41
C GLU A 24 10.12 13.60 23.72
N HIS A 25 10.77 14.77 23.74
CA HIS A 25 10.89 15.61 24.93
C HIS A 25 10.06 16.89 24.81
N GLU A 26 8.76 16.75 24.56
CA GLU A 26 7.80 17.86 24.43
C GLU A 26 7.89 18.86 25.60
N ASN A 27 8.09 18.39 26.84
CA ASN A 27 8.27 19.28 28.00
C ASN A 27 9.47 20.25 27.88
N LYS A 28 10.49 19.89 27.09
CA LYS A 28 11.68 20.71 26.82
C LYS A 28 11.54 21.51 25.54
N TYR A 29 10.76 21.03 24.58
CA TYR A 29 10.50 21.67 23.29
C TYR A 29 8.99 21.78 23.02
N PRO A 30 8.22 22.51 23.85
CA PRO A 30 6.76 22.49 23.83
C PRO A 30 6.13 23.18 22.60
N ASN A 31 6.94 23.88 21.80
CA ASN A 31 6.52 24.54 20.58
C ASN A 31 7.32 24.05 19.36
N LEU A 32 7.89 22.84 19.45
CA LEU A 32 8.65 22.23 18.35
C LEU A 32 7.76 22.10 17.11
N VAL A 33 8.24 22.60 15.98
CA VAL A 33 7.59 22.43 14.69
C VAL A 33 8.41 21.45 13.86
N ILE A 34 7.73 20.49 13.25
CA ILE A 34 8.33 19.58 12.29
C ILE A 34 7.82 19.99 10.91
N LEU A 35 8.72 20.35 9.99
CA LEU A 35 8.40 20.82 8.65
C LEU A 35 8.91 19.82 7.61
N ASP A 36 7.98 19.25 6.85
CA ASP A 36 8.26 18.41 5.71
C ASP A 36 8.21 19.22 4.41
N VAL A 37 9.33 19.25 3.69
CA VAL A 37 9.44 19.95 2.40
C VAL A 37 9.46 19.00 1.18
N ARG A 38 9.03 17.75 1.36
CA ARG A 38 8.76 16.79 0.29
C ARG A 38 7.50 17.15 -0.51
N ASP A 39 7.24 16.40 -1.58
CA ASP A 39 5.97 16.54 -2.30
C ASP A 39 4.79 15.84 -1.59
N THR A 40 3.57 16.11 -2.03
CA THR A 40 2.34 15.58 -1.41
C THR A 40 2.23 14.07 -1.50
N ILE A 41 2.75 13.44 -2.55
CA ILE A 41 2.69 11.97 -2.69
C ILE A 41 3.64 11.34 -1.67
N GLU A 42 4.86 11.84 -1.57
CA GLU A 42 5.87 11.43 -0.60
C GLU A 42 5.37 11.54 0.85
N TYR A 43 4.72 12.66 1.20
CA TYR A 43 4.13 12.89 2.51
C TYR A 43 2.99 11.90 2.82
N ASN A 44 2.09 11.70 1.87
CA ASN A 44 0.94 10.79 2.04
C ASN A 44 1.36 9.33 2.17
N LEU A 45 2.48 8.92 1.59
CA LEU A 45 3.03 7.56 1.74
C LEU A 45 3.66 7.33 3.11
N GLY A 46 4.12 8.39 3.78
CA GLY A 46 4.55 8.34 5.16
C GLY A 46 5.38 9.54 5.57
N HIS A 47 5.15 10.06 6.77
CA HIS A 47 5.76 11.28 7.31
C HIS A 47 5.98 11.19 8.82
N LEU A 48 6.81 12.09 9.38
CA LEU A 48 6.93 12.22 10.84
C LEU A 48 5.60 12.70 11.42
N TYR A 49 5.17 12.11 12.54
CA TYR A 49 3.92 12.48 13.22
C TYR A 49 3.86 13.99 13.51
N ASP A 50 2.69 14.60 13.33
CA ASP A 50 2.44 16.05 13.48
C ASP A 50 3.30 16.98 12.59
N SER A 51 3.94 16.46 11.54
CA SER A 51 4.68 17.32 10.62
C SER A 51 3.78 18.15 9.71
N ILE A 52 4.17 19.39 9.45
CA ILE A 52 3.51 20.31 8.54
C ILE A 52 4.08 20.08 7.13
N LEU A 53 3.22 19.84 6.14
CA LEU A 53 3.63 19.73 4.74
C LEU A 53 3.64 21.10 4.04
N ILE A 54 4.83 21.57 3.66
CA ILE A 54 5.01 22.69 2.72
C ILE A 54 6.11 22.31 1.73
N PRO A 55 5.77 21.82 0.52
CA PRO A 55 6.77 21.42 -0.46
C PRO A 55 7.77 22.52 -0.74
N LEU A 56 9.05 22.18 -0.93
CA LEU A 56 10.13 23.17 -1.09
C LEU A 56 9.81 24.24 -2.14
N ASN A 57 9.22 23.84 -3.27
CA ASN A 57 8.86 24.74 -4.37
C ASN A 57 7.78 25.76 -3.99
N ASP A 58 6.98 25.47 -2.97
CA ASP A 58 5.90 26.33 -2.47
C ASP A 58 6.30 27.09 -1.19
N LEU A 59 7.44 26.75 -0.57
CA LEU A 59 7.84 27.21 0.75
C LEU A 59 7.91 28.74 0.86
N GLU A 60 8.55 29.40 -0.10
CA GLU A 60 8.68 30.86 -0.11
C GLU A 60 7.32 31.55 -0.24
N ALA A 61 6.45 31.02 -1.10
CA ALA A 61 5.11 31.55 -1.33
C ALA A 61 4.16 31.31 -0.13
N ARG A 62 4.38 30.23 0.61
CA ARG A 62 3.57 29.80 1.77
C ARG A 62 4.22 30.12 3.11
N ILE A 63 5.31 30.89 3.12
CA ILE A 63 6.06 31.23 4.35
C ILE A 63 5.18 31.89 5.43
N GLY A 64 4.12 32.58 4.99
CA GLY A 64 3.11 33.19 5.86
C GLY A 64 2.42 32.21 6.81
N GLU A 65 2.34 30.92 6.45
CA GLU A 65 1.77 29.86 7.29
C GLU A 65 2.64 29.56 8.52
N LEU A 66 3.92 29.95 8.49
CA LEU A 66 4.90 29.70 9.56
C LEU A 66 5.24 30.96 10.37
N GLU A 67 4.59 32.10 10.12
CA GLU A 67 4.93 33.39 10.76
C GLU A 67 4.86 33.34 12.30
N ASP A 68 3.87 32.64 12.86
CA ASP A 68 3.73 32.44 14.30
C ASP A 68 4.82 31.53 14.90
N CYS A 69 5.56 30.81 14.05
CA CYS A 69 6.61 29.86 14.42
C CYS A 69 8.02 30.46 14.34
N LYS A 70 8.20 31.75 14.02
CA LYS A 70 9.53 32.38 13.82
C LYS A 70 10.52 32.23 14.98
N THR A 71 10.02 32.07 16.20
CA THR A 71 10.83 31.90 17.42
C THR A 71 10.81 30.49 18.00
N SER A 72 10.00 29.62 17.40
CA SER A 72 9.92 28.20 17.70
C SER A 72 11.14 27.47 17.15
N GLU A 73 11.50 26.37 17.79
CA GLU A 73 12.40 25.38 17.22
C GLU A 73 11.72 24.72 16.02
N ILE A 74 12.37 24.72 14.85
CA ILE A 74 11.86 24.10 13.62
C ILE A 74 12.82 23.01 13.18
N ILE A 75 12.40 21.75 13.22
CA ILE A 75 13.08 20.67 12.52
C ILE A 75 12.53 20.63 11.11
N ILE A 76 13.40 20.80 10.11
CA ILE A 76 13.05 20.69 8.70
C ILE A 76 13.70 19.45 8.10
N TYR A 77 12.93 18.68 7.34
CA TYR A 77 13.41 17.46 6.70
C TYR A 77 12.83 17.29 5.30
N CYS A 78 13.48 16.44 4.51
CA CYS A 78 12.97 15.98 3.23
C CYS A 78 13.30 14.49 3.05
N LYS A 79 13.37 13.97 1.81
CA LYS A 79 13.76 12.58 1.54
C LYS A 79 15.14 12.22 2.10
N SER A 80 16.19 12.93 1.70
CA SER A 80 17.59 12.60 2.00
C SER A 80 18.41 13.74 2.63
N GLY A 81 17.80 14.91 2.85
CA GLY A 81 18.44 16.10 3.44
C GLY A 81 18.79 17.23 2.47
N TYR A 82 18.74 17.00 1.14
CA TYR A 82 19.10 18.03 0.15
C TYR A 82 18.07 19.18 0.08
N ARG A 83 16.79 18.86 -0.13
CA ARG A 83 15.71 19.87 -0.17
C ARG A 83 15.54 20.62 1.16
N SER A 84 15.73 19.95 2.30
CA SER A 84 15.59 20.58 3.61
C SER A 84 16.75 21.53 3.91
N GLN A 85 17.94 21.28 3.35
CA GLN A 85 19.02 22.26 3.40
C GLN A 85 18.62 23.57 2.72
N GLN A 86 18.10 23.51 1.49
CA GLN A 86 17.61 24.68 0.76
C GLN A 86 16.44 25.36 1.49
N GLY A 87 15.51 24.58 2.03
CA GLY A 87 14.41 25.12 2.83
C GLY A 87 14.90 25.81 4.12
N SER A 88 16.00 25.33 4.72
CA SER A 88 16.59 25.95 5.90
C SER A 88 17.18 27.33 5.59
N GLU A 89 17.79 27.47 4.42
CA GLU A 89 18.33 28.75 3.93
C GLU A 89 17.19 29.76 3.71
N ILE A 90 16.11 29.34 3.04
CA ILE A 90 14.90 30.15 2.85
C ILE A 90 14.33 30.59 4.20
N LEU A 91 14.13 29.68 5.16
CA LEU A 91 13.65 30.05 6.50
C LEU A 91 14.59 31.08 7.17
N GLY A 92 15.90 30.91 7.05
CA GLY A 92 16.87 31.88 7.57
C GLY A 92 16.73 33.28 6.98
N GLU A 93 16.57 33.38 5.65
CA GLU A 93 16.36 34.66 4.94
C GLU A 93 15.08 35.37 5.40
N TYR A 94 14.06 34.61 5.79
CA TYR A 94 12.78 35.12 6.28
C TYR A 94 12.75 35.34 7.81
N GLY A 95 13.91 35.26 8.48
CA GLY A 95 14.08 35.65 9.87
C GLY A 95 13.72 34.58 10.90
N PHE A 96 13.65 33.31 10.49
CA PHE A 96 13.54 32.19 11.42
C PHE A 96 14.90 31.93 12.07
N THR A 97 14.94 31.86 13.40
CA THR A 97 16.21 31.91 14.16
C THR A 97 16.64 30.59 14.77
N LYS A 98 15.77 29.58 14.79
CA LYS A 98 16.02 28.26 15.39
C LYS A 98 15.66 27.14 14.42
N VAL A 99 16.31 27.16 13.27
CA VAL A 99 16.10 26.17 12.20
C VAL A 99 17.11 25.04 12.34
N TYR A 100 16.62 23.80 12.36
CA TYR A 100 17.39 22.58 12.48
C TYR A 100 17.17 21.69 11.26
N ASN A 101 18.15 21.60 10.38
CA ASN A 101 18.12 20.70 9.23
C ASN A 101 18.44 19.26 9.69
N MET A 102 17.50 18.33 9.51
CA MET A 102 17.70 16.92 9.86
C MET A 102 18.54 16.22 8.78
N ILE A 103 19.81 15.94 9.11
CA ILE A 103 20.74 15.26 8.21
C ILE A 103 20.21 13.85 7.88
N GLY A 104 20.27 13.48 6.59
CA GLY A 104 19.80 12.19 6.10
C GLY A 104 18.30 12.14 5.80
N GLY A 105 17.54 13.17 6.20
CA GLY A 105 16.11 13.26 5.96
C GLY A 105 15.33 12.09 6.57
N ILE A 106 14.17 11.81 5.99
CA ILE A 106 13.31 10.71 6.45
C ILE A 106 13.94 9.33 6.18
N LEU A 107 14.77 9.17 5.13
CA LEU A 107 15.41 7.88 4.85
C LEU A 107 16.28 7.41 6.02
N ALA A 108 17.13 8.29 6.56
CA ALA A 108 17.93 7.96 7.73
C ALA A 108 17.08 7.73 8.99
N TRP A 109 15.95 8.43 9.12
CA TRP A 109 14.99 8.23 10.21
C TRP A 109 14.39 6.82 10.20
N ILE A 110 13.99 6.35 9.01
CA ILE A 110 13.44 5.00 8.80
C ILE A 110 14.52 3.94 9.03
N ASP A 111 15.72 4.13 8.50
CA ASP A 111 16.84 3.19 8.68
C ASP A 111 17.24 3.00 10.16
N ALA A 112 16.87 3.95 11.03
CA ALA A 112 17.08 3.89 12.47
C ALA A 112 15.87 3.35 13.26
N ASP A 113 14.87 2.79 12.57
CA ASP A 113 13.63 2.24 13.14
C ASP A 113 12.80 3.25 13.95
N TYR A 114 12.91 4.55 13.63
CA TYR A 114 12.08 5.56 14.26
C TYR A 114 10.66 5.62 13.66
N PRO A 115 9.64 5.89 14.49
CA PRO A 115 8.25 5.80 14.05
C PRO A 115 7.91 6.86 13.00
N ILE A 116 7.10 6.46 12.03
CA ILE A 116 6.47 7.36 11.06
C ILE A 116 4.95 7.16 11.08
N TRP A 117 4.21 8.20 10.73
CA TRP A 117 2.81 8.08 10.39
C TRP A 117 2.73 7.62 8.94
N THR A 118 2.12 6.47 8.70
CA THR A 118 1.85 5.95 7.36
C THR A 118 0.49 5.28 7.35
N ILE A 119 -0.03 5.18 6.14
CA ILE A 119 -1.22 4.45 5.78
C ILE A 119 -0.88 3.14 5.05
N SER A 120 0.41 2.84 4.85
CA SER A 120 0.84 1.71 4.04
C SER A 120 1.81 0.87 4.85
N HIS A 121 1.50 -0.41 5.06
CA HIS A 121 2.35 -1.33 5.81
C HIS A 121 2.63 -2.61 5.04
N HIS A 122 3.82 -3.16 5.25
CA HIS A 122 4.21 -4.49 4.84
C HIS A 122 4.10 -5.39 6.06
N ILE A 123 3.30 -6.43 5.95
CA ILE A 123 2.96 -7.36 7.02
C ILE A 123 3.57 -8.71 6.68
N THR A 124 4.55 -9.15 7.46
CA THR A 124 5.17 -10.46 7.30
C THR A 124 4.62 -11.44 8.32
N VAL A 125 4.15 -12.60 7.84
CA VAL A 125 3.69 -13.72 8.67
C VAL A 125 4.80 -14.78 8.72
N ASN A 126 5.45 -14.93 9.88
CA ASN A 126 6.59 -15.83 10.07
C ASN A 126 6.19 -17.21 10.62
N GLU A 127 5.29 -17.25 11.60
CA GLU A 127 4.83 -18.51 12.21
C GLU A 127 3.34 -18.44 12.58
N ILE A 128 2.68 -19.60 12.47
CA ILE A 128 1.27 -19.77 12.82
C ILE A 128 1.12 -21.02 13.68
N THR A 129 0.59 -20.82 14.88
CA THR A 129 0.08 -21.90 15.72
C THR A 129 -1.37 -21.58 16.11
N ASP A 130 -2.09 -22.59 16.61
CA ASP A 130 -3.49 -22.42 17.05
C ASP A 130 -3.67 -21.32 18.12
N GLU A 131 -2.59 -20.93 18.82
CA GLU A 131 -2.61 -19.97 19.92
C GLU A 131 -1.76 -18.70 19.70
N LYS A 132 -0.87 -18.64 18.70
CA LYS A 132 0.05 -17.52 18.50
C LYS A 132 0.41 -17.27 17.03
N PHE A 133 0.44 -15.99 16.66
CA PHE A 133 0.93 -15.47 15.38
C PHE A 133 2.22 -14.73 15.64
N GLU A 134 3.23 -14.96 14.80
CA GLU A 134 4.39 -14.08 14.71
C GLU A 134 4.21 -13.19 13.49
N LEU A 135 3.76 -11.96 13.73
CA LEU A 135 3.60 -10.92 12.73
C LEU A 135 4.69 -9.87 12.92
N LEU A 136 5.26 -9.43 11.80
CA LEU A 136 6.08 -8.24 11.71
C LEU A 136 5.34 -7.24 10.82
N ILE A 137 5.04 -6.05 11.35
CA ILE A 137 4.37 -4.98 10.61
C ILE A 137 5.39 -3.84 10.46
N GLU A 138 5.77 -3.56 9.23
CA GLU A 138 6.76 -2.54 8.88
C GLU A 138 6.10 -1.48 8.01
N PRO A 139 6.42 -0.18 8.17
CA PRO A 139 5.95 0.83 7.24
C PRO A 139 6.39 0.51 5.81
N GLN A 140 5.43 0.45 4.89
CA GLN A 140 5.73 0.27 3.48
C GLN A 140 5.75 1.61 2.77
N LEU A 141 6.96 2.12 2.64
CA LEU A 141 7.19 3.33 1.88
C LEU A 141 7.50 2.95 0.44
N LEU A 142 6.59 3.28 -0.47
CA LEU A 142 6.72 3.00 -1.91
C LEU A 142 7.86 3.78 -2.62
N TYR A 143 8.86 4.27 -1.89
CA TYR A 143 10.06 4.93 -2.45
C TYR A 143 10.90 4.01 -3.34
N TYR A 144 10.69 2.70 -3.27
CA TYR A 144 11.47 1.69 -4.00
C TYR A 144 10.87 1.19 -5.32
N THR A 145 9.63 1.54 -5.65
CA THR A 145 9.13 1.33 -7.02
C THR A 145 9.35 2.60 -7.83
N GLY A 146 10.63 2.93 -8.08
CA GLY A 146 10.94 3.52 -9.37
C GLY A 146 10.35 2.57 -10.40
N CYS A 147 9.44 3.07 -11.25
CA CYS A 147 8.89 2.38 -12.41
C CYS A 147 8.77 0.84 -12.30
N PHE A 148 7.56 0.29 -12.18
CA PHE A 148 7.32 -1.14 -12.38
C PHE A 148 7.89 -1.71 -13.71
N SER A 149 8.45 -0.87 -14.60
CA SER A 149 9.06 -1.23 -15.87
C SER A 149 10.58 -0.99 -16.02
N CYS A 150 11.34 -0.51 -15.02
CA CYS A 150 12.76 -0.15 -15.25
C CYS A 150 13.71 -0.75 -14.20
N ASN A 151 14.41 -1.83 -14.58
CA ASN A 151 15.41 -2.52 -13.76
C ASN A 151 16.77 -1.79 -13.63
N GLU A 152 16.94 -0.61 -14.25
CA GLU A 152 18.18 0.18 -14.16
C GLU A 152 17.85 1.69 -14.21
N CYS A 153 17.73 2.35 -13.06
CA CYS A 153 17.63 3.82 -13.00
C CYS A 153 18.87 4.40 -12.33
N ASN A 154 19.73 5.08 -13.10
CA ASN A 154 20.78 5.94 -12.54
C ASN A 154 20.15 7.22 -11.97
N GLU A 155 20.73 7.78 -10.90
CA GLU A 155 20.21 8.91 -10.10
C GLU A 155 19.86 10.20 -10.87
N ASN A 156 20.24 10.32 -12.14
CA ASN A 156 19.99 11.48 -13.00
C ASN A 156 19.21 11.17 -14.29
N GLN A 157 18.55 10.01 -14.38
CA GLN A 157 17.83 9.60 -15.57
C GLN A 157 16.31 9.70 -15.34
N GLU A 158 15.65 10.64 -16.02
CA GLU A 158 14.20 10.66 -16.12
C GLU A 158 13.74 9.32 -16.71
N CYS A 159 12.81 8.62 -16.03
CA CYS A 159 12.19 7.42 -16.57
C CYS A 159 11.53 7.77 -17.91
N PRO A 160 11.86 7.07 -19.02
CA PRO A 160 11.10 7.22 -20.24
C PRO A 160 9.75 6.53 -20.03
N ILE A 161 8.78 7.25 -19.47
CA ILE A 161 7.38 6.86 -19.60
C ILE A 161 6.93 7.29 -20.99
N GLU A 162 7.41 6.59 -22.02
CA GLU A 162 6.61 6.51 -23.24
C GLU A 162 5.42 5.61 -22.87
N ASN A 163 4.31 6.24 -22.47
CA ASN A 163 3.00 5.62 -22.42
C ASN A 163 2.60 5.27 -23.87
N GLU A 164 3.26 4.27 -24.46
CA GLU A 164 2.79 3.67 -25.69
C GLU A 164 1.49 2.95 -25.35
N SER A 165 0.38 3.51 -25.83
CA SER A 165 -0.94 2.97 -25.56
C SER A 165 -1.07 1.60 -26.23
N ILE A 166 -1.14 0.53 -25.45
CA ILE A 166 -1.52 -0.79 -25.93
C ILE A 166 -3.02 -0.74 -26.26
N SER A 167 -3.38 -0.94 -27.52
CA SER A 167 -4.78 -1.08 -27.90
C SER A 167 -5.18 -2.55 -27.75
N VAL A 168 -6.24 -2.81 -27.00
CA VAL A 168 -6.75 -4.16 -26.75
C VAL A 168 -8.17 -4.26 -27.30
N THR A 169 -8.39 -5.19 -28.21
CA THR A 169 -9.74 -5.54 -28.69
C THR A 169 -10.01 -7.02 -28.48
N SER A 170 -11.28 -7.41 -28.41
CA SER A 170 -11.65 -8.78 -28.09
C SER A 170 -12.91 -9.23 -28.81
N GLU A 171 -12.98 -10.50 -29.17
CA GLU A 171 -14.15 -11.13 -29.76
C GLU A 171 -14.46 -12.45 -29.06
N VAL A 172 -15.72 -12.67 -28.69
CA VAL A 172 -16.16 -13.95 -28.12
C VAL A 172 -16.25 -14.97 -29.25
N LEU A 173 -15.39 -15.98 -29.22
CA LEU A 173 -15.37 -17.07 -30.19
C LEU A 173 -16.44 -18.12 -29.87
N GLU A 174 -16.61 -18.43 -28.60
CA GLU A 174 -17.47 -19.51 -28.13
C GLU A 174 -17.97 -19.22 -26.71
N GLN A 175 -19.22 -19.55 -26.43
CA GLN A 175 -19.80 -19.43 -25.10
C GLN A 175 -20.64 -20.68 -24.82
N GLY A 176 -20.24 -21.42 -23.78
CA GLY A 176 -20.97 -22.57 -23.25
C GLY A 176 -21.77 -22.20 -22.00
N GLU A 177 -22.27 -23.21 -21.29
CA GLU A 177 -23.03 -23.01 -20.04
C GLU A 177 -22.17 -22.46 -18.90
N ASN A 178 -20.92 -22.93 -18.79
CA ASN A 178 -20.00 -22.56 -17.72
C ASN A 178 -18.64 -22.06 -18.23
N TYR A 179 -18.45 -21.88 -19.55
CA TYR A 179 -17.21 -21.33 -20.08
C TYR A 179 -17.44 -20.29 -21.18
N THR A 180 -16.47 -19.41 -21.33
CA THR A 180 -16.39 -18.43 -22.42
C THR A 180 -14.99 -18.48 -23.01
N LYS A 181 -14.91 -18.55 -24.34
CA LYS A 181 -13.68 -18.48 -25.10
C LYS A 181 -13.65 -17.18 -25.89
N THR A 182 -12.63 -16.38 -25.66
CA THR A 182 -12.48 -15.03 -26.24
C THR A 182 -11.13 -14.94 -26.91
N ILE A 183 -11.08 -14.44 -28.15
CA ILE A 183 -9.82 -14.02 -28.76
C ILE A 183 -9.55 -12.56 -28.39
N MET A 184 -8.33 -12.29 -27.96
CA MET A 184 -7.83 -10.97 -27.59
C MET A 184 -6.76 -10.57 -28.61
N TYR A 185 -6.87 -9.34 -29.13
CA TYR A 185 -5.88 -8.72 -30.00
C TYR A 185 -5.20 -7.59 -29.24
N TYR A 186 -3.88 -7.68 -29.09
CA TYR A 186 -3.03 -6.66 -28.47
C TYR A 186 -2.20 -5.97 -29.54
N GLU A 187 -2.44 -4.69 -29.78
CA GLU A 187 -1.65 -3.88 -30.70
C GLU A 187 -0.61 -3.06 -29.93
N PHE A 188 0.65 -3.33 -30.21
CA PHE A 188 1.80 -2.62 -29.65
C PHE A 188 2.79 -2.31 -30.78
N ASN A 189 3.13 -1.03 -30.97
CA ASN A 189 4.04 -0.55 -32.02
C ASN A 189 3.70 -1.05 -33.44
N GLY A 190 2.40 -1.06 -33.77
CA GLY A 190 1.88 -1.52 -35.06
C GLY A 190 1.99 -3.03 -35.29
N THR A 191 2.42 -3.80 -34.28
CA THR A 191 2.40 -5.26 -34.28
C THR A 191 1.19 -5.74 -33.49
N VAL A 192 0.40 -6.64 -34.08
CA VAL A 192 -0.76 -7.24 -33.43
C VAL A 192 -0.39 -8.63 -32.93
N TYR A 193 -0.65 -8.87 -31.65
CA TYR A 193 -0.51 -10.17 -31.00
C TYR A 193 -1.88 -10.74 -30.69
N GLU A 194 -2.05 -12.03 -30.92
CA GLU A 194 -3.29 -12.73 -30.65
C GLU A 194 -3.13 -13.70 -29.47
N SER A 195 -4.18 -13.80 -28.67
CA SER A 195 -4.28 -14.88 -27.69
C SER A 195 -5.73 -15.29 -27.49
N ILE A 196 -5.92 -16.55 -27.13
CA ILE A 196 -7.21 -17.15 -26.85
C ILE A 196 -7.31 -17.36 -25.36
N HIS A 197 -8.27 -16.68 -24.75
CA HIS A 197 -8.61 -16.78 -23.34
C HIS A 197 -9.82 -17.70 -23.18
N THR A 198 -9.67 -18.79 -22.45
CA THR A 198 -10.79 -19.67 -22.06
C THR A 198 -11.01 -19.52 -20.57
N ARG A 199 -12.17 -19.00 -20.16
CA ARG A 199 -12.57 -18.85 -18.76
C ARG A 199 -13.67 -19.86 -18.47
N THR A 200 -13.46 -20.74 -17.50
CA THR A 200 -14.39 -21.80 -17.10
C THR A 200 -14.75 -21.67 -15.63
N ILE A 201 -16.03 -21.51 -15.31
CA ILE A 201 -16.57 -21.54 -13.95
C ILE A 201 -16.60 -23.01 -13.50
N LEU A 202 -15.75 -23.34 -12.53
CA LEU A 202 -15.65 -24.66 -11.94
C LEU A 202 -16.65 -24.84 -10.80
N TRP A 203 -16.90 -23.76 -10.05
CA TRP A 203 -17.81 -23.76 -8.93
C TRP A 203 -18.39 -22.36 -8.70
N SER A 204 -19.61 -22.30 -8.20
CA SER A 204 -20.30 -21.06 -7.85
C SER A 204 -21.12 -21.23 -6.59
N TYR A 205 -21.25 -20.16 -5.82
CA TYR A 205 -22.04 -20.10 -4.61
C TYR A 205 -22.78 -18.78 -4.53
N ASP A 206 -24.03 -18.83 -4.08
CA ASP A 206 -24.84 -17.64 -3.81
C ASP A 206 -25.63 -17.83 -2.51
N LYS A 207 -25.65 -16.79 -1.68
CA LYS A 207 -26.44 -16.75 -0.44
C LYS A 207 -27.04 -15.37 -0.22
N PHE A 208 -28.36 -15.33 -0.23
CA PHE A 208 -29.15 -14.13 -0.08
C PHE A 208 -29.80 -14.08 1.30
N THR A 209 -29.73 -12.91 1.95
CA THR A 209 -30.44 -12.60 3.20
C THR A 209 -31.05 -11.20 3.09
N SER A 210 -31.78 -10.76 4.13
CA SER A 210 -32.30 -9.39 4.18
C SER A 210 -31.20 -8.32 4.33
N ASN A 211 -30.01 -8.70 4.82
CA ASN A 211 -28.94 -7.75 5.17
C ASN A 211 -27.76 -7.79 4.20
N TYR A 212 -27.56 -8.90 3.51
CA TYR A 212 -26.48 -9.08 2.55
C TYR A 212 -26.82 -10.07 1.44
N ASN A 213 -26.14 -9.92 0.31
CA ASN A 213 -25.92 -10.96 -0.68
C ASN A 213 -24.44 -11.37 -0.70
N LYS A 214 -24.15 -12.66 -0.69
CA LYS A 214 -22.81 -13.23 -0.82
C LYS A 214 -22.77 -14.09 -2.08
N SER A 215 -21.80 -13.85 -2.95
CA SER A 215 -21.56 -14.65 -4.14
C SER A 215 -20.09 -15.05 -4.21
N ALA A 216 -19.81 -16.28 -4.62
CA ALA A 216 -18.44 -16.75 -4.86
C ALA A 216 -18.36 -17.50 -6.18
N TYR A 217 -17.23 -17.38 -6.88
CA TYR A 217 -16.93 -18.11 -8.11
C TYR A 217 -15.51 -18.63 -8.08
N PHE A 218 -15.35 -19.92 -8.34
CA PHE A 218 -14.04 -20.53 -8.59
C PHE A 218 -13.91 -20.77 -10.10
N ILE A 219 -12.89 -20.17 -10.70
CA ILE A 219 -12.74 -20.08 -12.15
C ILE A 219 -11.37 -20.62 -12.55
N SER A 220 -11.33 -21.44 -13.59
CA SER A 220 -10.10 -21.77 -14.33
C SER A 220 -9.99 -20.84 -15.53
N SER A 221 -8.83 -20.22 -15.70
CA SER A 221 -8.52 -19.37 -16.85
C SER A 221 -7.32 -19.95 -17.57
N GLU A 222 -7.47 -20.14 -18.88
CA GLU A 222 -6.42 -20.65 -19.76
C GLU A 222 -6.17 -19.61 -20.87
N ILE A 223 -4.91 -19.22 -21.04
CA ILE A 223 -4.48 -18.26 -22.06
C ILE A 223 -3.53 -18.98 -22.99
N ALA A 224 -3.90 -19.13 -24.25
CA ALA A 224 -3.07 -19.70 -25.29
C ALA A 224 -2.70 -18.64 -26.32
N SER A 225 -1.42 -18.47 -26.61
CA SER A 225 -0.90 -17.61 -27.67
C SER A 225 0.14 -18.38 -28.50
N GLU A 226 0.63 -17.78 -29.58
CA GLU A 226 1.76 -18.36 -30.33
C GLU A 226 3.02 -18.56 -29.46
N ASN A 227 3.18 -17.72 -28.43
CA ASN A 227 4.39 -17.66 -27.61
C ASN A 227 4.30 -18.48 -26.32
N GLY A 228 3.14 -19.06 -26.00
CA GLY A 228 2.99 -19.82 -24.77
C GLY A 228 1.57 -20.14 -24.36
N TYR A 229 1.48 -20.93 -23.31
CA TYR A 229 0.24 -21.31 -22.64
C TYR A 229 0.38 -21.01 -21.15
N TRP A 230 -0.63 -20.34 -20.58
CA TRP A 230 -0.73 -20.06 -19.16
C TRP A 230 -2.06 -20.54 -18.63
N GLN A 231 -2.05 -21.13 -17.44
CA GLN A 231 -3.25 -21.50 -16.72
C GLN A 231 -3.16 -20.96 -15.31
N TYR A 232 -4.26 -20.42 -14.80
CA TYR A 232 -4.39 -20.02 -13.41
C TYR A 232 -5.82 -20.23 -12.94
N TYR A 233 -6.00 -20.33 -11.63
CA TYR A 233 -7.30 -20.34 -11.00
C TYR A 233 -7.56 -19.00 -10.33
N GLN A 234 -8.84 -18.65 -10.22
CA GLN A 234 -9.29 -17.44 -9.55
C GLN A 234 -10.46 -17.77 -8.64
N LEU A 235 -10.35 -17.39 -7.37
CA LEU A 235 -11.46 -17.37 -6.43
C LEU A 235 -11.92 -15.92 -6.26
N GLU A 236 -13.14 -15.64 -6.71
CA GLU A 236 -13.82 -14.37 -6.53
C GLU A 236 -14.85 -14.52 -5.43
N TYR A 237 -14.84 -13.66 -4.42
CA TYR A 237 -15.86 -13.62 -3.36
C TYR A 237 -16.35 -12.20 -3.14
N VAL A 238 -17.64 -11.99 -3.29
CA VAL A 238 -18.27 -10.67 -3.20
C VAL A 238 -19.36 -10.70 -2.15
N ILE A 239 -19.35 -9.70 -1.27
CA ILE A 239 -20.38 -9.42 -0.29
C ILE A 239 -20.98 -8.05 -0.59
N TYR A 240 -22.24 -8.03 -1.00
CA TYR A 240 -23.04 -6.81 -1.06
C TYR A 240 -23.82 -6.69 0.26
N HIS A 241 -23.30 -5.92 1.20
CA HIS A 241 -23.99 -5.62 2.45
C HIS A 241 -24.68 -4.25 2.34
N LYS A 242 -25.73 -4.01 3.13
CA LYS A 242 -26.48 -2.73 3.10
C LYS A 242 -25.62 -1.47 3.32
N ASN A 243 -24.49 -1.61 4.01
CA ASN A 243 -23.62 -0.51 4.43
C ASN A 243 -22.24 -0.52 3.74
N TYR A 244 -21.90 -1.58 3.03
CA TYR A 244 -20.60 -1.74 2.39
C TYR A 244 -20.64 -2.84 1.33
N ASN A 245 -19.70 -2.80 0.40
CA ASN A 245 -19.34 -3.92 -0.44
C ASN A 245 -17.97 -4.45 -0.01
N LEU A 246 -17.79 -5.76 0.01
CA LEU A 246 -16.49 -6.40 0.20
C LEU A 246 -16.23 -7.31 -0.97
N THR A 247 -15.05 -7.21 -1.55
CA THR A 247 -14.63 -8.05 -2.66
C THR A 247 -13.27 -8.65 -2.36
N ILE A 248 -13.17 -9.97 -2.47
CA ILE A 248 -11.93 -10.71 -2.28
C ILE A 248 -11.65 -11.45 -3.58
N TYR A 249 -10.49 -11.17 -4.18
CA TYR A 249 -10.03 -11.83 -5.39
C TYR A 249 -8.73 -12.54 -5.10
N THR A 250 -8.65 -13.84 -5.37
CA THR A 250 -7.42 -14.62 -5.19
C THR A 250 -7.05 -15.31 -6.48
N TYR A 251 -5.85 -15.03 -6.98
CA TYR A 251 -5.24 -15.71 -8.12
C TYR A 251 -4.33 -16.83 -7.61
N LEU A 252 -4.36 -17.97 -8.28
CA LEU A 252 -3.59 -19.16 -7.93
C LEU A 252 -2.92 -19.70 -9.18
N GLU A 253 -1.59 -19.76 -9.19
CA GLU A 253 -0.83 -20.37 -10.26
C GLU A 253 -0.56 -21.85 -9.93
N PRO A 254 -1.14 -22.82 -10.66
CA PRO A 254 -0.91 -24.23 -10.39
C PRO A 254 0.51 -24.65 -10.76
N LEU A 255 1.16 -25.39 -9.84
CA LEU A 255 2.40 -26.11 -10.15
C LEU A 255 2.10 -27.52 -10.67
N ASN A 256 1.09 -28.17 -10.08
CA ASN A 256 0.56 -29.48 -10.48
C ASN A 256 -0.85 -29.67 -9.88
N SER A 257 -1.38 -30.90 -9.93
CA SER A 257 -2.73 -31.22 -9.46
C SER A 257 -2.94 -31.14 -7.94
N GLU A 258 -1.88 -31.03 -7.14
CA GLU A 258 -1.95 -31.06 -5.66
C GLU A 258 -1.32 -29.83 -4.99
N THR A 259 -0.66 -28.94 -5.75
CA THR A 259 0.05 -27.78 -5.20
C THR A 259 0.02 -26.58 -6.14
N TYR A 260 -0.07 -25.38 -5.57
CA TYR A 260 0.09 -24.11 -6.26
C TYR A 260 1.52 -23.59 -6.12
N ASN A 261 2.06 -23.07 -7.21
CA ASN A 261 3.35 -22.38 -7.25
C ASN A 261 3.26 -21.07 -6.46
N SER A 262 2.27 -20.23 -6.77
CA SER A 262 2.10 -18.92 -6.14
C SER A 262 0.62 -18.57 -5.95
N SER A 263 0.33 -17.69 -4.98
CA SER A 263 -0.97 -17.04 -4.82
C SER A 263 -0.85 -15.52 -4.60
N PHE A 264 -1.87 -14.80 -5.06
CA PHE A 264 -2.03 -13.37 -4.78
C PHE A 264 -3.48 -13.07 -4.43
N THR A 265 -3.74 -12.45 -3.28
CA THR A 265 -5.08 -12.06 -2.85
C THR A 265 -5.25 -10.56 -2.72
N SER A 266 -6.28 -9.98 -3.32
CA SER A 266 -6.71 -8.61 -3.05
C SER A 266 -8.00 -8.62 -2.24
N VAL A 267 -8.05 -7.86 -1.15
CA VAL A 267 -9.23 -7.62 -0.32
C VAL A 267 -9.61 -6.16 -0.45
N ILE A 268 -10.79 -5.88 -0.99
CA ILE A 268 -11.28 -4.55 -1.32
C ILE A 268 -12.55 -4.29 -0.54
N TYR A 269 -12.50 -3.37 0.42
CA TYR A 269 -13.65 -2.93 1.19
C TYR A 269 -14.14 -1.56 0.68
N THR A 270 -15.45 -1.42 0.48
CA THR A 270 -16.06 -0.20 -0.06
C THR A 270 -17.28 0.20 0.79
N PRO A 271 -17.14 1.13 1.76
CA PRO A 271 -18.27 1.62 2.55
C PRO A 271 -19.21 2.51 1.71
N THR A 272 -20.50 2.52 2.03
CA THR A 272 -21.48 3.37 1.35
C THR A 272 -21.37 4.84 1.80
N ASN A 273 -21.22 5.79 0.87
CA ASN A 273 -21.32 7.26 1.08
C ASN A 273 -20.31 7.92 2.05
N ARG A 274 -19.01 7.59 2.02
CA ARG A 274 -18.03 8.19 2.95
C ARG A 274 -16.76 8.70 2.27
N LYS A 275 -15.97 9.49 3.02
CA LYS A 275 -14.77 10.22 2.58
C LYS A 275 -13.54 9.30 2.47
N VAL A 276 -12.60 9.77 1.64
CA VAL A 276 -11.29 9.18 1.32
C VAL A 276 -10.45 8.98 2.57
N ILE A 277 -10.23 7.72 2.93
CA ILE A 277 -9.19 7.30 3.87
C ILE A 277 -8.43 6.21 3.15
N ASN A 278 -7.12 6.41 3.00
CA ASN A 278 -6.27 5.48 2.29
C ASN A 278 -5.60 4.59 3.36
N SER A 279 -5.62 3.27 3.18
CA SER A 279 -4.76 2.30 3.87
C SER A 279 -4.37 1.21 2.86
N MET A 280 -3.09 0.90 2.71
CA MET A 280 -2.60 -0.08 1.75
C MET A 280 -1.68 -1.08 2.44
N GLU A 281 -2.16 -2.28 2.72
CA GLU A 281 -1.38 -3.29 3.42
C GLU A 281 -0.93 -4.38 2.47
N PHE A 282 0.34 -4.76 2.51
CA PHE A 282 0.88 -5.88 1.75
C PHE A 282 1.25 -7.00 2.71
N VAL A 283 0.58 -8.14 2.61
CA VAL A 283 0.79 -9.29 3.49
C VAL A 283 1.65 -10.31 2.76
N GLN A 284 2.82 -10.63 3.31
CA GLN A 284 3.71 -11.68 2.84
C GLN A 284 3.69 -12.87 3.81
N PHE A 285 3.64 -14.08 3.24
CA PHE A 285 3.66 -15.33 4.00
C PHE A 285 5.02 -16.01 3.82
N ASN A 286 5.82 -16.11 4.89
CA ASN A 286 7.14 -16.76 4.85
C ASN A 286 7.07 -18.28 5.06
N MET A 287 5.88 -18.84 4.92
CA MET A 287 5.61 -20.26 5.05
C MET A 287 4.55 -20.68 4.05
N SER A 288 4.59 -21.92 3.60
CA SER A 288 3.52 -22.47 2.77
C SER A 288 2.23 -22.60 3.57
N VAL A 289 1.11 -22.25 2.93
CA VAL A 289 -0.23 -22.30 3.49
C VAL A 289 -1.16 -23.01 2.53
N ILE A 290 -2.27 -23.58 3.01
CA ILE A 290 -3.38 -23.95 2.14
C ILE A 290 -4.37 -22.79 1.99
N LEU A 291 -5.17 -22.79 0.92
CA LEU A 291 -6.08 -21.68 0.60
C LEU A 291 -6.99 -21.23 1.76
N SER A 292 -7.57 -22.17 2.50
CA SER A 292 -8.38 -21.85 3.69
C SER A 292 -7.56 -21.31 4.86
N GLN A 293 -6.35 -21.82 5.09
CA GLN A 293 -5.45 -21.27 6.11
C GLN A 293 -5.06 -19.84 5.76
N GLN A 294 -4.76 -19.57 4.48
CA GLN A 294 -4.49 -18.21 3.99
C GLN A 294 -5.59 -17.23 4.40
N TYR A 295 -6.86 -17.59 4.17
CA TYR A 295 -7.98 -16.75 4.60
C TYR A 295 -8.13 -16.65 6.12
N ASP A 296 -7.95 -17.74 6.89
CA ASP A 296 -7.93 -17.63 8.37
C ASP A 296 -6.89 -16.64 8.87
N ILE A 297 -5.69 -16.67 8.28
CA ILE A 297 -4.59 -15.79 8.65
C ILE A 297 -4.93 -14.35 8.26
N LEU A 298 -5.42 -14.13 7.03
CA LEU A 298 -5.82 -12.79 6.59
C LEU A 298 -6.91 -12.19 7.47
N ALA A 299 -7.88 -13.00 7.95
CA ALA A 299 -8.89 -12.53 8.90
C ALA A 299 -8.27 -12.11 10.24
N LYS A 300 -7.22 -12.79 10.70
CA LYS A 300 -6.50 -12.41 11.92
C LYS A 300 -5.62 -11.17 11.72
N VAL A 301 -4.99 -11.05 10.55
CA VAL A 301 -4.23 -9.85 10.18
C VAL A 301 -5.14 -8.63 10.23
N THR A 302 -6.33 -8.69 9.63
CA THR A 302 -7.28 -7.58 9.70
C THR A 302 -7.77 -7.31 11.13
N GLU A 303 -7.96 -8.34 11.97
CA GLU A 303 -8.26 -8.15 13.40
C GLU A 303 -7.14 -7.42 14.17
N GLU A 304 -5.86 -7.72 13.90
CA GLU A 304 -4.73 -6.98 14.49
C GLU A 304 -4.66 -5.55 13.98
N MET A 305 -4.86 -5.33 12.67
CA MET A 305 -4.92 -3.97 12.09
C MET A 305 -6.05 -3.15 12.70
N ALA A 306 -7.22 -3.74 12.93
CA ALA A 306 -8.32 -3.07 13.61
C ALA A 306 -7.91 -2.56 15.01
N LYS A 307 -7.14 -3.35 15.79
CA LYS A 307 -6.73 -2.95 17.14
C LYS A 307 -5.88 -1.68 17.16
N ILE A 308 -5.08 -1.44 16.12
CA ILE A 308 -4.26 -0.23 15.96
C ILE A 308 -5.16 1.02 16.02
N TYR A 309 -6.29 0.98 15.32
CA TYR A 309 -7.17 2.14 15.14
C TYR A 309 -8.29 2.26 16.17
N LYS A 310 -8.52 1.22 16.99
CA LYS A 310 -9.69 1.07 17.87
C LYS A 310 -9.92 2.21 18.88
N ASN A 311 -8.84 2.84 19.36
CA ASN A 311 -8.91 3.85 20.42
C ASN A 311 -8.62 5.27 19.91
N SER A 312 -8.75 5.50 18.60
CA SER A 312 -8.54 6.84 18.04
C SER A 312 -9.72 7.77 18.37
N ASP A 313 -9.42 9.01 18.74
CA ASP A 313 -10.42 10.08 18.85
C ASP A 313 -10.72 10.71 17.48
N ASP A 314 -9.93 10.39 16.45
CA ASP A 314 -10.13 10.83 15.07
C ASP A 314 -11.20 9.97 14.38
N GLN A 315 -12.24 10.63 13.86
CA GLN A 315 -13.39 9.97 13.25
C GLN A 315 -13.03 9.24 11.95
N ASP A 316 -12.09 9.76 11.16
CA ASP A 316 -11.64 9.15 9.93
C ASP A 316 -10.80 7.90 10.24
N ILE A 317 -9.91 7.96 11.24
CA ILE A 317 -9.16 6.79 11.70
C ILE A 317 -10.10 5.69 12.27
N MET A 318 -11.15 6.09 12.97
CA MET A 318 -12.15 5.14 13.48
C MET A 318 -12.91 4.40 12.36
N GLU A 319 -12.98 4.94 11.15
CA GLU A 319 -13.55 4.22 10.01
C GLU A 319 -12.64 3.06 9.55
N LEU A 320 -11.32 3.20 9.65
CA LEU A 320 -10.38 2.09 9.40
C LEU A 320 -10.64 0.93 10.36
N TYR A 321 -10.86 1.21 11.65
CA TYR A 321 -11.24 0.19 12.62
C TYR A 321 -12.47 -0.63 12.17
N TYR A 322 -13.53 0.05 11.71
CA TYR A 322 -14.73 -0.63 11.23
C TYR A 322 -14.49 -1.37 9.91
N GLY A 323 -13.71 -0.81 8.99
CA GLY A 323 -13.29 -1.43 7.74
C GLY A 323 -12.59 -2.76 7.98
N TYR A 324 -11.50 -2.74 8.75
CA TYR A 324 -10.75 -3.93 9.13
C TYR A 324 -11.59 -4.98 9.87
N THR A 325 -12.50 -4.54 10.75
CA THR A 325 -13.43 -5.46 11.43
C THR A 325 -14.35 -6.17 10.43
N ASN A 326 -14.97 -5.44 9.50
CA ASN A 326 -15.84 -6.02 8.49
C ASN A 326 -15.09 -6.92 7.49
N MET A 327 -13.87 -6.52 7.10
CA MET A 327 -12.99 -7.35 6.28
C MET A 327 -12.70 -8.68 6.98
N GLY A 328 -12.33 -8.66 8.26
CA GLY A 328 -12.06 -9.87 9.04
C GLY A 328 -13.25 -10.84 9.07
N GLU A 329 -14.46 -10.34 9.33
CA GLU A 329 -15.67 -11.17 9.32
C GLU A 329 -15.96 -11.79 7.94
N GLY A 330 -15.77 -11.01 6.88
CA GLY A 330 -15.94 -11.45 5.50
C GLY A 330 -14.93 -12.52 5.08
N ILE A 331 -13.64 -12.27 5.35
CA ILE A 331 -12.56 -13.21 5.06
C ILE A 331 -12.73 -14.51 5.86
N LYS A 332 -13.12 -14.43 7.14
CA LYS A 332 -13.41 -15.61 7.96
C LYS A 332 -14.55 -16.45 7.38
N SER A 333 -15.62 -15.79 6.89
CA SER A 333 -16.70 -16.48 6.18
C SER A 333 -16.19 -17.20 4.91
N LEU A 334 -15.24 -16.60 4.19
CA LEU A 334 -14.63 -17.22 3.00
C LEU A 334 -13.76 -18.42 3.36
N SER A 335 -12.98 -18.33 4.44
CA SER A 335 -12.20 -19.47 4.96
C SER A 335 -13.10 -20.68 5.23
N GLU A 336 -14.19 -20.49 5.96
CA GLU A 336 -15.17 -21.54 6.25
C GLU A 336 -15.76 -22.13 4.96
N LEU A 337 -16.13 -21.27 4.00
CA LEU A 337 -16.66 -21.69 2.71
C LEU A 337 -15.66 -22.57 1.94
N VAL A 338 -14.37 -22.19 1.94
CA VAL A 338 -13.32 -22.97 1.28
C VAL A 338 -13.14 -24.33 1.95
N LYS A 339 -13.09 -24.38 3.28
CA LYS A 339 -12.95 -25.64 4.03
C LYS A 339 -14.10 -26.60 3.77
N GLU A 340 -15.33 -26.08 3.77
CA GLU A 340 -16.53 -26.90 3.72
C GLU A 340 -16.94 -27.29 2.30
N GLN A 341 -16.76 -26.41 1.33
CA GLN A 341 -17.34 -26.57 -0.02
C GLN A 341 -16.32 -26.59 -1.16
N LEU A 342 -15.08 -26.15 -0.93
CA LEU A 342 -13.98 -26.18 -1.92
C LEU A 342 -12.77 -26.95 -1.41
N GLY A 343 -13.00 -27.99 -0.59
CA GLY A 343 -11.93 -28.81 -0.03
C GLY A 343 -11.03 -29.47 -1.08
N GLU A 344 -11.56 -29.73 -2.28
CA GLU A 344 -10.81 -30.27 -3.41
C GLU A 344 -9.83 -29.26 -4.07
N TYR A 345 -9.91 -27.96 -3.77
CA TYR A 345 -8.98 -26.93 -4.25
C TYR A 345 -8.14 -26.32 -3.11
N ASN A 346 -8.25 -26.88 -1.91
CA ASN A 346 -7.57 -26.40 -0.71
C ASN A 346 -6.16 -27.00 -0.59
N PHE A 347 -5.34 -26.77 -1.62
CA PHE A 347 -4.00 -27.31 -1.77
C PHE A 347 -2.93 -26.43 -1.14
N GLN A 348 -1.72 -26.99 -0.98
CA GLN A 348 -0.56 -26.24 -0.51
C GLN A 348 -0.13 -25.21 -1.55
N ILE A 349 0.14 -24.00 -1.08
CA ILE A 349 0.66 -22.86 -1.84
C ILE A 349 2.10 -22.65 -1.39
N LEU A 350 3.06 -22.67 -2.33
CA LEU A 350 4.47 -22.53 -1.99
C LEU A 350 4.81 -21.08 -1.59
N GLU A 351 4.32 -20.11 -2.36
CA GLU A 351 4.50 -18.67 -2.14
C GLU A 351 3.16 -17.94 -2.15
N SER A 352 2.89 -17.09 -1.16
CA SER A 352 1.59 -16.41 -1.03
C SER A 352 1.79 -14.95 -0.64
N TYR A 353 0.98 -14.08 -1.24
CA TYR A 353 0.91 -12.66 -0.89
C TYR A 353 -0.54 -12.20 -0.87
N ALA A 354 -0.82 -11.16 -0.11
CA ALA A 354 -2.09 -10.46 -0.17
C ALA A 354 -1.93 -8.95 -0.12
N THR A 355 -2.98 -8.25 -0.52
CA THR A 355 -3.13 -6.82 -0.36
C THR A 355 -4.45 -6.57 0.36
N LEU A 356 -4.40 -5.88 1.49
CA LEU A 356 -5.57 -5.32 2.15
C LEU A 356 -5.67 -3.87 1.68
N MET A 357 -6.81 -3.52 1.10
CA MET A 357 -7.00 -2.22 0.47
C MET A 357 -8.14 -1.47 1.12
N ASP A 358 -7.79 -0.28 1.60
CA ASP A 358 -8.69 0.83 1.85
C ASP A 358 -8.27 1.96 0.89
N TRP A 359 -9.07 2.23 -0.13
CA TRP A 359 -8.80 3.28 -1.12
C TRP A 359 -10.05 4.18 -1.24
N PRO A 360 -9.94 5.39 -1.80
CA PRO A 360 -10.81 6.56 -1.59
C PRO A 360 -12.31 6.35 -1.46
#